data_AF-A0A2N0VXD5-F1
#
_entry.id   AF-A0A2N0VXD5-F1
#
_cell.length_a   1.000
_cell.length_b   1.000
_cell.length_c   1.000
_cell.angle_alpha   90.00
_cell.angle_beta   90.00
_cell.angle_gamma   90.00
#
_symmetry.space_group_name_H-M   'P 1'
#
loop_
_entity.id
_entity.type
_entity.pdbx_description
1 polymer ?
#
loop_
_entity_poly.entity_id
_entity_poly.type
_entity_poly.pdbx_seq_one_letter_code
_entity_poly.pdbx_strand_id
1 'polypeptide(L)'
;MTDDLVRRKLFWLLQRLSSYTLWKRKRDAWAYFAQEYEHALKTWPEDITEGFYPRAIIKIYEALRYYDEGLPELAAGNRQVWQRITGEFHQLAQPIDLVDSYFYLPCHERGVQREKYPPEIEKLNKLRIAAEYWGDNLLYPPQNKVCNFFDAEYLLKPENYSYIFKTLPYPVFPKDLPPVHERSDIIIKTGEPVPCDGIWEPVKIEYNHKLLVIKTDIRGFKNQGAFNYFIRGMNAPLQTYLDDLLEAGFGYRDVHWRLVWEDTRYCDGIIPDESEYFL
;
A
#
# COMPACT_ATOMS: atom_id res chain seq x y z
N MET A 1 20.00 0.23 1.78
CA MET A 1 19.39 1.25 2.65
C MET A 1 20.08 1.24 4.01
N THR A 2 21.02 2.16 4.22
CA THR A 2 21.87 2.22 5.44
C THR A 2 21.60 3.45 6.31
N ASP A 3 20.86 4.44 5.81
CA ASP A 3 20.46 5.62 6.58
C ASP A 3 19.37 5.24 7.60
N ASP A 4 19.65 5.45 8.89
CA ASP A 4 18.76 5.08 9.99
C ASP A 4 17.44 5.87 9.97
N LEU A 5 17.48 7.17 9.68
CA LEU A 5 16.27 7.99 9.63
C LEU A 5 15.35 7.55 8.49
N VAL A 6 15.90 7.26 7.31
CA VAL A 6 15.15 6.72 6.17
C VAL A 6 14.50 5.39 6.53
N ARG A 7 15.25 4.47 7.18
CA ARG A 7 14.71 3.18 7.65
C ARG A 7 13.54 3.38 8.59
N ARG A 8 13.68 4.24 9.61
CA ARG A 8 12.61 4.51 10.59
C ARG A 8 11.36 5.08 9.93
N LYS A 9 11.52 6.02 8.99
CA LYS A 9 10.39 6.60 8.24
C LYS A 9 9.65 5.56 7.41
N LEU A 10 10.37 4.71 6.68
CA LEU A 10 9.74 3.67 5.87
C LEU A 10 9.06 2.59 6.72
N PHE A 11 9.70 2.19 7.81
CA PHE A 11 9.15 1.25 8.76
C PHE A 11 7.80 1.77 9.30
N TRP A 12 7.80 3.00 9.80
CA TRP A 12 6.60 3.68 10.29
C TRP A 12 5.52 3.81 9.21
N LEU A 13 5.89 4.14 7.96
CA LEU A 13 4.92 4.24 6.87
C LEU A 13 4.26 2.92 6.54
N LEU A 14 5.01 1.81 6.51
CA LEU A 14 4.41 0.50 6.28
C LEU A 14 3.47 0.10 7.42
N GLN A 15 3.79 0.45 8.68
CA GLN A 15 2.88 0.25 9.81
C GLN A 15 1.60 1.09 9.69
N ARG A 16 1.71 2.34 9.25
CA ARG A 16 0.57 3.22 8.95
C ARG A 16 -0.29 2.67 7.82
N LEU A 17 0.31 2.26 6.71
CA LEU A 17 -0.40 1.73 5.54
C LEU A 17 -1.18 0.45 5.89
N SER A 18 -0.58 -0.42 6.71
CA SER A 18 -1.23 -1.64 7.22
C SER A 18 -2.16 -1.43 8.42
N SER A 19 -2.36 -0.20 8.89
CA SER A 19 -3.16 0.09 10.09
C SER A 19 -4.67 0.04 9.83
N TYR A 20 -5.43 -0.51 10.78
CA TYR A 20 -6.89 -0.50 10.76
C TYR A 20 -7.45 0.91 10.62
N THR A 21 -6.89 1.88 11.35
CA THR A 21 -7.35 3.26 11.32
C THR A 21 -7.20 3.90 9.94
N LEU A 22 -6.17 3.55 9.16
CA LEU A 22 -6.06 4.01 7.77
C LEU A 22 -7.21 3.49 6.93
N TRP A 23 -7.44 2.18 6.95
CA TRP A 23 -8.48 1.54 6.15
C TRP A 23 -9.88 2.01 6.56
N LYS A 24 -10.10 2.25 7.86
CA LYS A 24 -11.35 2.84 8.36
C LYS A 24 -11.54 4.26 7.82
N ARG A 25 -10.48 5.10 7.85
CA ARG A 25 -10.55 6.46 7.29
C ARG A 25 -10.85 6.45 5.79
N LYS A 26 -10.25 5.53 5.03
CA LYS A 26 -10.54 5.33 3.60
C LYS A 26 -12.01 4.99 3.38
N ARG A 27 -12.52 4.00 4.14
CA ARG A 27 -13.93 3.60 4.10
C ARG A 27 -14.87 4.77 4.42
N ASP A 28 -14.60 5.50 5.49
CA ASP A 28 -15.48 6.59 5.95
C ASP A 28 -15.50 7.75 4.94
N ALA A 29 -14.34 8.10 4.37
CA ALA A 29 -14.26 9.07 3.29
C ALA A 29 -15.01 8.61 2.04
N TRP A 30 -14.87 7.34 1.67
CA TRP A 30 -15.59 6.76 0.53
C TRP A 30 -17.11 6.69 0.76
N ALA A 31 -17.54 6.38 1.98
CA ALA A 31 -18.95 6.37 2.36
C ALA A 31 -19.56 7.78 2.27
N TYR A 32 -18.83 8.80 2.73
CA TYR A 32 -19.27 10.19 2.61
C TYR A 32 -19.34 10.62 1.14
N PHE A 33 -18.33 10.28 0.34
CA PHE A 33 -18.35 10.48 -1.11
C PHE A 33 -19.57 9.80 -1.76
N ALA A 34 -19.86 8.54 -1.41
CA ALA A 34 -20.99 7.81 -1.96
C ALA A 34 -22.34 8.49 -1.67
N GLN A 35 -22.53 8.97 -0.45
CA GLN A 35 -23.73 9.71 -0.04
C GLN A 35 -23.89 11.02 -0.82
N GLU A 36 -22.83 11.82 -0.91
CA GLU A 36 -22.86 13.10 -1.64
C GLU A 36 -23.02 12.90 -3.14
N TYR A 37 -22.41 11.86 -3.71
CA TYR A 37 -22.57 11.50 -5.11
C TYR A 37 -24.02 11.07 -5.42
N GLU A 38 -24.62 10.23 -4.57
CA GLU A 38 -26.03 9.85 -4.71
C GLU A 38 -26.97 11.05 -4.54
N HIS A 39 -26.66 11.95 -3.59
CA HIS A 39 -27.42 13.18 -3.40
C HIS A 39 -27.36 14.08 -4.66
N ALA A 40 -26.18 14.22 -5.27
CA ALA A 40 -26.00 14.95 -6.51
C ALA A 40 -26.84 14.36 -7.65
N LEU A 41 -26.80 13.04 -7.85
CA LEU A 41 -27.63 12.35 -8.86
C LEU A 41 -29.14 12.61 -8.68
N LYS A 42 -29.61 12.83 -7.45
CA LYS A 42 -31.03 13.06 -7.14
C LYS A 42 -31.47 14.52 -7.26
N THR A 43 -30.53 15.47 -7.13
CA THR A 43 -30.86 16.89 -6.90
C THR A 43 -30.31 17.83 -7.95
N TRP A 44 -29.28 17.43 -8.69
CA TRP A 44 -28.67 18.27 -9.70
C TRP A 44 -29.45 18.23 -11.01
N PRO A 45 -29.32 19.29 -11.85
CA PRO A 45 -29.84 19.29 -13.20
C PRO A 45 -29.35 18.10 -14.04
N GLU A 46 -30.24 17.56 -14.88
CA GLU A 46 -29.97 16.37 -15.70
C GLU A 46 -28.74 16.55 -16.60
N ASP A 47 -28.58 17.72 -17.21
CA ASP A 47 -27.46 18.10 -18.09
C ASP A 47 -26.10 18.02 -17.39
N ILE A 48 -26.05 18.21 -16.06
CA ILE A 48 -24.84 17.99 -15.27
C ILE A 48 -24.67 16.50 -14.98
N THR A 49 -25.75 15.82 -14.57
CA THR A 49 -25.66 14.41 -14.16
C THR A 49 -25.40 13.45 -15.32
N GLU A 50 -25.77 13.79 -16.55
CA GLU A 50 -25.48 13.03 -17.77
C GLU A 50 -23.97 12.90 -18.05
N GLY A 51 -23.16 13.82 -17.51
CA GLY A 51 -21.70 13.73 -17.62
C GLY A 51 -21.09 12.62 -16.75
N PHE A 52 -21.81 12.10 -15.75
CA PHE A 52 -21.36 10.98 -14.94
C PHE A 52 -21.47 9.66 -15.72
N TYR A 53 -20.56 8.72 -15.46
CA TYR A 53 -20.69 7.38 -16.01
C TYR A 53 -21.93 6.65 -15.46
N PRO A 54 -22.83 6.11 -16.31
CA PRO A 54 -24.12 5.57 -15.85
C PRO A 54 -24.05 4.44 -14.82
N ARG A 55 -22.93 3.71 -14.74
CA ARG A 55 -22.73 2.62 -13.76
C ARG A 55 -21.81 3.01 -12.61
N ALA A 56 -21.39 4.27 -12.52
CA ALA A 56 -20.51 4.73 -11.45
C ALA A 56 -21.11 4.46 -10.07
N ILE A 57 -22.40 4.77 -9.86
CA ILE A 57 -23.07 4.54 -8.57
C ILE A 57 -23.02 3.08 -8.11
N ILE A 58 -23.16 2.13 -9.05
CA ILE A 58 -23.06 0.69 -8.76
C ILE A 58 -21.64 0.36 -8.28
N LYS A 59 -20.62 0.89 -8.96
CA LYS A 59 -19.21 0.68 -8.60
C LYS A 59 -18.82 1.37 -7.30
N ILE A 60 -19.37 2.54 -7.02
CA ILE A 60 -19.19 3.25 -5.76
C ILE A 60 -19.70 2.41 -4.58
N TYR A 61 -20.93 1.88 -4.67
CA TYR A 61 -21.49 1.03 -3.63
C TYR A 61 -20.83 -0.36 -3.58
N GLU A 62 -20.36 -0.90 -4.70
CA GLU A 62 -19.56 -2.12 -4.73
C GLU A 62 -18.24 -1.95 -3.96
N ALA A 63 -17.52 -0.84 -4.17
CA ALA A 63 -16.34 -0.51 -3.38
C ALA A 63 -16.66 -0.33 -1.89
N LEU A 64 -17.76 0.35 -1.56
CA LEU A 64 -18.18 0.51 -0.16
C LEU A 64 -18.45 -0.84 0.52
N ARG A 65 -19.09 -1.78 -0.18
CA ARG A 65 -19.32 -3.15 0.31
C ARG A 65 -18.01 -3.86 0.64
N TYR A 66 -17.00 -3.80 -0.24
CA TYR A 66 -15.70 -4.41 0.03
C TYR A 66 -14.98 -3.78 1.24
N TYR A 67 -15.12 -2.47 1.45
CA TYR A 67 -14.62 -1.86 2.69
C TYR A 67 -15.37 -2.41 3.92
N ASP A 68 -16.69 -2.51 3.85
CA ASP A 68 -17.54 -2.99 4.95
C ASP A 68 -17.30 -4.46 5.29
N GLU A 69 -16.92 -5.28 4.30
CA GLU A 69 -16.54 -6.68 4.48
C GLU A 69 -15.11 -6.84 5.00
N GLY A 70 -14.15 -6.06 4.47
CA GLY A 70 -12.73 -6.19 4.82
C GLY A 70 -12.36 -5.60 6.18
N LEU A 71 -13.06 -4.56 6.65
CA LEU A 71 -12.75 -3.92 7.93
C LEU A 71 -12.92 -4.85 9.15
N PRO A 72 -14.04 -5.60 9.28
CA PRO A 72 -14.19 -6.59 10.35
C PRO A 72 -13.08 -7.65 10.34
N GLU A 73 -12.69 -8.14 9.16
CA GLU A 73 -11.61 -9.11 9.00
C GLU A 73 -10.27 -8.52 9.44
N LEU A 74 -9.96 -7.29 8.99
CA LEU A 74 -8.75 -6.61 9.42
C LEU A 74 -8.74 -6.41 10.95
N ALA A 75 -9.86 -5.97 11.54
CA ALA A 75 -10.02 -5.80 12.99
C ALA A 75 -9.88 -7.12 13.79
N ALA A 76 -10.09 -8.27 13.16
CA ALA A 76 -9.86 -9.58 13.74
C ALA A 76 -8.42 -10.10 13.56
N GLY A 77 -7.51 -9.27 13.03
CA GLY A 77 -6.13 -9.67 12.75
C GLY A 77 -5.93 -10.35 11.39
N ASN A 78 -6.98 -10.49 10.57
CA ASN A 78 -6.89 -11.21 9.30
C ASN A 78 -6.29 -10.34 8.19
N ARG A 79 -5.02 -10.55 7.86
CA ARG A 79 -4.34 -9.82 6.75
C ARG A 79 -4.62 -10.39 5.36
N GLN A 80 -5.39 -11.47 5.28
CA GLN A 80 -5.80 -12.03 3.98
C GLN A 80 -6.74 -11.08 3.21
N VAL A 81 -7.25 -10.03 3.85
CA VAL A 81 -8.00 -8.92 3.21
C VAL A 81 -7.25 -8.27 2.03
N TRP A 82 -5.91 -8.34 2.02
CA TRP A 82 -5.08 -7.84 0.90
C TRP A 82 -4.68 -8.93 -0.10
N GLN A 83 -5.10 -10.18 0.06
CA GLN A 83 -4.78 -11.24 -0.90
C GLN A 83 -5.43 -11.00 -2.26
N ARG A 84 -4.74 -11.37 -3.33
CA ARG A 84 -5.16 -11.06 -4.71
C ARG A 84 -6.47 -11.70 -5.17
N ILE A 85 -6.74 -12.92 -4.71
CA ILE A 85 -7.87 -13.70 -5.23
C ILE A 85 -9.12 -13.45 -4.39
N THR A 86 -8.97 -13.43 -3.08
CA THR A 86 -10.09 -13.46 -2.14
C THR A 86 -10.15 -12.25 -1.22
N GLY A 87 -9.09 -11.45 -1.15
CA GLY A 87 -9.02 -10.34 -0.21
C GLY A 87 -9.93 -9.19 -0.61
N GLU A 88 -10.81 -8.80 0.30
CA GLU A 88 -11.82 -7.76 0.13
C GLU A 88 -11.18 -6.44 -0.33
N PHE A 89 -10.05 -6.07 0.27
CA PHE A 89 -9.35 -4.84 -0.08
C PHE A 89 -8.65 -4.93 -1.43
N HIS A 90 -8.18 -6.10 -1.86
CA HIS A 90 -7.66 -6.23 -3.23
C HIS A 90 -8.79 -6.07 -4.26
N GLN A 91 -9.99 -6.57 -3.94
CA GLN A 91 -11.15 -6.43 -4.83
C GLN A 91 -11.66 -4.99 -4.96
N LEU A 92 -11.19 -4.05 -4.13
CA LEU A 92 -11.46 -2.62 -4.28
C LEU A 92 -10.86 -2.03 -5.56
N ALA A 93 -9.75 -2.58 -6.06
CA ALA A 93 -9.01 -1.99 -7.18
C ALA A 93 -9.92 -1.79 -8.41
N GLN A 94 -10.67 -2.82 -8.81
CA GLN A 94 -11.54 -2.73 -9.99
C GLN A 94 -12.65 -1.66 -9.87
N PRO A 95 -13.52 -1.65 -8.84
CA PRO A 95 -14.57 -0.64 -8.74
C PRO A 95 -14.00 0.77 -8.58
N ILE A 96 -12.90 0.95 -7.82
CA ILE A 96 -12.25 2.26 -7.67
C ILE A 96 -11.68 2.72 -9.02
N ASP A 97 -10.91 1.88 -9.72
CA ASP A 97 -10.31 2.23 -11.02
C ASP A 97 -11.37 2.61 -12.05
N LEU A 98 -12.54 1.95 -12.05
CA LEU A 98 -13.65 2.29 -12.94
C LEU A 98 -14.29 3.64 -12.58
N VAL A 99 -14.44 3.94 -11.29
CA VAL A 99 -14.93 5.25 -10.85
C VAL A 99 -13.93 6.33 -11.21
N ASP A 100 -12.64 6.11 -11.02
CA ASP A 100 -11.58 7.06 -11.32
C ASP A 100 -11.45 7.33 -12.83
N SER A 101 -11.45 6.26 -13.63
CA SER A 101 -11.30 6.33 -15.08
C SER A 101 -12.50 6.96 -15.79
N TYR A 102 -13.67 6.94 -15.16
CA TYR A 102 -14.91 7.40 -15.78
C TYR A 102 -15.71 8.34 -14.86
N PHE A 103 -15.00 9.04 -13.97
CA PHE A 103 -15.66 9.85 -12.94
C PHE A 103 -16.60 10.88 -13.55
N TYR A 104 -16.14 11.64 -14.55
CA TYR A 104 -16.95 12.61 -15.30
C TYR A 104 -16.50 12.64 -16.76
N LEU A 105 -17.24 11.94 -17.63
CA LEU A 105 -16.88 11.64 -19.01
C LEU A 105 -16.51 12.87 -19.86
N PRO A 106 -17.18 14.04 -19.75
CA PRO A 106 -16.81 15.22 -20.54
C PRO A 106 -15.37 15.69 -20.35
N CYS A 107 -14.76 15.42 -19.20
CA CYS A 107 -13.38 15.83 -18.91
C CYS A 107 -12.36 14.69 -19.14
N HIS A 108 -12.80 13.54 -19.65
CA HIS A 108 -11.99 12.33 -19.77
C HIS A 108 -11.83 11.88 -21.22
N GLU A 109 -10.66 11.34 -21.54
CA GLU A 109 -10.39 10.67 -22.80
C GLU A 109 -9.68 9.34 -22.52
N ARG A 110 -10.25 8.23 -23.01
CA ARG A 110 -9.69 6.87 -22.84
C ARG A 110 -9.35 6.51 -21.38
N GLY A 111 -10.21 6.92 -20.44
CA GLY A 111 -10.04 6.60 -19.02
C GLY A 111 -9.11 7.55 -18.26
N VAL A 112 -8.68 8.65 -18.89
CA VAL A 112 -7.75 9.61 -18.29
C VAL A 112 -8.37 10.99 -18.29
N GLN A 113 -8.36 11.66 -17.14
CA GLN A 113 -8.74 13.06 -17.05
C GLN A 113 -7.82 13.91 -17.94
N ARG A 114 -8.40 14.69 -18.84
CA ARG A 114 -7.72 15.63 -19.75
C ARG A 114 -7.94 17.08 -19.37
N GLU A 115 -9.07 17.36 -18.75
CA GLU A 115 -9.48 18.71 -18.40
C GLU A 115 -9.84 18.80 -16.91
N LYS A 116 -9.72 20.02 -16.35
CA LYS A 116 -10.17 20.27 -14.99
C LYS A 116 -11.69 20.10 -14.93
N TYR A 117 -12.17 19.53 -13.84
CA TYR A 117 -13.61 19.41 -13.63
C TYR A 117 -14.25 20.79 -13.40
N PRO A 118 -15.53 20.95 -13.78
CA PRO A 118 -16.35 22.07 -13.30
C PRO A 118 -16.33 22.17 -11.77
N PRO A 119 -16.50 23.37 -11.18
CA PRO A 119 -16.35 23.58 -9.73
C PRO A 119 -17.21 22.64 -8.84
N GLU A 120 -18.42 22.34 -9.26
CA GLU A 120 -19.36 21.46 -8.56
C GLU A 120 -18.89 20.00 -8.60
N ILE A 121 -18.44 19.54 -9.76
CA ILE A 121 -17.88 18.20 -9.97
C ILE A 121 -16.57 18.05 -9.20
N GLU A 122 -15.74 19.09 -9.17
CA GLU A 122 -14.49 19.11 -8.42
C GLU A 122 -14.71 19.00 -6.90
N LYS A 123 -15.82 19.53 -6.36
CA LYS A 123 -16.17 19.32 -4.95
C LYS A 123 -16.41 17.84 -4.66
N LEU A 124 -17.18 17.13 -5.50
CA LEU A 124 -17.38 15.69 -5.34
C LEU A 124 -16.09 14.89 -5.57
N ASN A 125 -15.29 15.27 -6.56
CA ASN A 125 -13.99 14.65 -6.84
C ASN A 125 -13.06 14.72 -5.62
N LYS A 126 -13.03 15.84 -4.90
CA LYS A 126 -12.25 15.97 -3.67
C LYS A 126 -12.70 15.01 -2.56
N LEU A 127 -13.99 14.72 -2.46
CA LEU A 127 -14.50 13.73 -1.51
C LEU A 127 -14.03 12.31 -1.89
N ARG A 128 -14.04 11.98 -3.19
CA ARG A 128 -13.48 10.72 -3.71
C ARG A 128 -12.00 10.59 -3.39
N ILE A 129 -11.21 11.64 -3.67
CA ILE A 129 -9.76 11.69 -3.42
C ILE A 129 -9.43 11.55 -1.93
N ALA A 130 -10.32 11.99 -1.02
CA ALA A 130 -10.10 11.86 0.42
C ALA A 130 -9.99 10.40 0.90
N ALA A 131 -10.44 9.43 0.11
CA ALA A 131 -10.27 8.00 0.37
C ALA A 131 -8.94 7.43 -0.17
N GLU A 132 -8.15 8.20 -0.92
CA GLU A 132 -6.91 7.74 -1.54
C GLU A 132 -5.68 8.02 -0.67
N TYR A 133 -4.78 7.04 -0.58
CA TYR A 133 -3.50 7.18 0.10
C TYR A 133 -2.40 6.54 -0.75
N TRP A 134 -1.33 7.29 -1.00
CA TRP A 134 -0.19 6.79 -1.72
C TRP A 134 0.50 5.64 -0.96
N GLY A 135 0.84 4.57 -1.68
CA GLY A 135 1.59 3.43 -1.16
C GLY A 135 0.77 2.29 -0.57
N ASP A 136 -0.56 2.41 -0.48
CA ASP A 136 -1.43 1.32 -0.01
C ASP A 136 -1.32 0.06 -0.90
N ASN A 137 -0.99 0.24 -2.18
CA ASN A 137 -0.68 -0.80 -3.14
C ASN A 137 0.48 -1.70 -2.71
N LEU A 138 1.34 -1.25 -1.79
CA LEU A 138 2.49 -2.02 -1.32
C LEU A 138 2.10 -3.17 -0.38
N LEU A 139 0.86 -3.20 0.13
CA LEU A 139 0.36 -4.25 1.02
C LEU A 139 -0.12 -5.51 0.28
N TYR A 140 -0.47 -5.37 -1.00
CA TYR A 140 -0.96 -6.49 -1.80
C TYR A 140 0.21 -7.41 -2.21
N PRO A 141 0.02 -8.73 -2.28
CA PRO A 141 1.04 -9.63 -2.81
C PRO A 141 1.45 -9.22 -4.24
N PRO A 142 2.74 -9.30 -4.59
CA PRO A 142 3.22 -8.85 -5.88
C PRO A 142 2.68 -9.68 -7.04
N GLN A 143 2.35 -9.02 -8.15
CA GLN A 143 1.70 -9.67 -9.29
C GLN A 143 2.59 -10.66 -10.05
N ASN A 144 3.87 -10.31 -10.20
CA ASN A 144 4.87 -11.00 -11.00
C ASN A 144 5.88 -11.78 -10.13
N LYS A 145 5.56 -12.02 -8.85
CA LYS A 145 6.46 -12.62 -7.84
C LYS A 145 7.73 -11.79 -7.58
N VAL A 146 7.72 -10.49 -7.91
CA VAL A 146 8.81 -9.55 -7.62
C VAL A 146 8.33 -8.52 -6.61
N CYS A 147 9.11 -8.20 -5.58
CA CYS A 147 8.70 -7.30 -4.50
C CYS A 147 8.14 -5.96 -5.01
N ASN A 148 7.09 -5.45 -4.36
CA ASN A 148 6.44 -4.19 -4.78
C ASN A 148 7.32 -2.96 -4.56
N PHE A 149 8.29 -3.05 -3.65
CA PHE A 149 9.04 -1.89 -3.18
C PHE A 149 10.52 -1.95 -3.55
N PHE A 150 10.96 -0.95 -4.33
CA PHE A 150 12.31 -0.88 -4.90
C PHE A 150 13.20 0.18 -4.24
N ASP A 151 12.65 1.37 -3.97
CA ASP A 151 13.41 2.51 -3.45
C ASP A 151 12.60 3.33 -2.43
N ALA A 152 13.31 3.87 -1.44
CA ALA A 152 12.79 4.73 -0.38
C ALA A 152 12.11 5.99 -0.94
N GLU A 153 12.62 6.55 -2.04
CA GLU A 153 12.05 7.75 -2.66
C GLU A 153 10.58 7.57 -3.01
N TYR A 154 10.16 6.35 -3.39
CA TYR A 154 8.77 6.08 -3.77
C TYR A 154 7.79 6.59 -2.69
N LEU A 155 8.05 6.31 -1.40
CA LEU A 155 7.19 6.76 -0.30
C LEU A 155 7.61 8.10 0.34
N LEU A 156 8.91 8.44 0.29
CA LEU A 156 9.47 9.56 1.06
C LEU A 156 9.63 10.86 0.26
N LYS A 157 9.42 10.82 -1.05
CA LYS A 157 9.54 11.98 -1.93
C LYS A 157 8.19 12.69 -2.06
N PRO A 158 8.02 13.92 -1.55
CA PRO A 158 6.73 14.63 -1.60
C PRO A 158 6.19 14.80 -3.02
N GLU A 159 7.06 14.92 -4.02
CA GLU A 159 6.69 15.07 -5.42
C GLU A 159 5.88 13.87 -5.93
N ASN A 160 6.06 12.68 -5.37
CA ASN A 160 5.30 11.47 -5.75
C ASN A 160 3.83 11.50 -5.31
N TYR A 161 3.45 12.45 -4.44
CA TYR A 161 2.08 12.63 -3.98
C TYR A 161 1.32 13.66 -4.84
N SER A 162 2.00 14.29 -5.80
CA SER A 162 1.43 15.30 -6.67
C SER A 162 1.19 14.76 -8.08
N TYR A 163 -0.06 14.85 -8.53
CA TYR A 163 -0.49 14.49 -9.87
C TYR A 163 -1.04 15.72 -10.58
N ILE A 164 -1.20 15.63 -11.90
CA ILE A 164 -1.67 16.74 -12.75
C ILE A 164 -2.99 17.35 -12.23
N PHE A 165 -3.92 16.52 -11.75
CA PHE A 165 -5.27 16.94 -11.33
C PHE A 165 -5.60 16.63 -9.87
N LYS A 166 -4.68 16.06 -9.09
CA LYS A 166 -4.91 15.76 -7.68
C LYS A 166 -3.60 15.80 -6.89
N THR A 167 -3.68 16.15 -5.62
CA THR A 167 -2.57 16.04 -4.67
C THR A 167 -3.04 15.20 -3.49
N LEU A 168 -2.30 14.15 -3.18
CA LEU A 168 -2.55 13.29 -2.03
C LEU A 168 -1.86 13.86 -0.79
N PRO A 169 -2.40 13.63 0.42
CA PRO A 169 -1.77 14.10 1.65
C PRO A 169 -0.43 13.40 1.88
N TYR A 170 0.65 14.19 1.97
CA TYR A 170 1.94 13.68 2.41
C TYR A 170 1.90 13.37 3.91
N PRO A 171 2.41 12.21 4.36
CA PRO A 171 2.38 11.82 5.76
C PRO A 171 3.20 12.78 6.64
N VAL A 172 2.63 13.19 7.76
CA VAL A 172 3.33 13.93 8.82
C VAL A 172 3.98 12.92 9.76
N PHE A 173 5.30 12.96 9.84
CA PHE A 173 6.05 12.06 10.73
C PHE A 173 6.06 12.59 12.17
N PRO A 174 5.93 11.72 13.18
CA PRO A 174 6.25 12.07 14.55
C PRO A 174 7.67 12.65 14.68
N LYS A 175 7.85 13.57 15.64
CA LYS A 175 9.17 14.18 15.91
C LYS A 175 10.22 13.13 16.25
N ASP A 176 9.81 12.15 17.05
CA ASP A 176 10.66 11.06 17.52
C ASP A 176 10.14 9.75 16.93
N LEU A 177 10.84 9.22 15.93
CA LEU A 177 10.56 7.90 15.37
C LEU A 177 11.35 6.83 16.14
N PRO A 178 10.69 5.75 16.62
CA PRO A 178 11.39 4.67 17.30
C PRO A 178 12.41 4.00 16.37
N PRO A 179 13.51 3.46 16.93
CA PRO A 179 14.48 2.70 16.15
C PRO A 179 13.84 1.44 15.56
N VAL A 180 14.24 1.07 14.35
CA VAL A 180 13.83 -0.20 13.74
C VAL A 180 14.55 -1.34 14.46
N HIS A 181 13.80 -2.32 14.96
CA HIS A 181 14.40 -3.48 15.62
C HIS A 181 15.19 -4.34 14.63
N GLU A 182 16.42 -4.74 14.99
CA GLU A 182 17.32 -5.49 14.10
C GLU A 182 17.32 -7.01 14.32
N ARG A 183 16.48 -7.54 15.22
CA ARG A 183 16.71 -8.85 15.85
C ARG A 183 15.58 -9.84 15.63
N SER A 184 15.36 -10.26 14.38
CA SER A 184 14.67 -11.53 14.14
C SER A 184 15.64 -12.55 13.57
N ASP A 185 15.56 -13.76 14.14
CA ASP A 185 16.22 -14.95 13.60
C ASP A 185 15.38 -15.63 12.50
N ILE A 186 14.19 -15.08 12.21
CA ILE A 186 13.31 -15.60 11.17
C ILE A 186 13.77 -15.07 9.82
N ILE A 187 14.27 -16.00 9.00
CA ILE A 187 14.77 -15.74 7.66
C ILE A 187 14.11 -16.75 6.72
N ILE A 188 13.63 -16.26 5.59
CA ILE A 188 13.11 -17.08 4.49
C ILE A 188 13.84 -16.76 3.21
N LYS A 189 13.93 -17.72 2.29
CA LYS A 189 14.46 -17.50 0.94
C LYS A 189 13.33 -17.17 -0.02
N THR A 190 13.63 -16.43 -1.09
CA THR A 190 12.73 -16.30 -2.25
C THR A 190 12.11 -17.64 -2.64
N GLY A 191 10.79 -17.65 -2.84
CA GLY A 191 9.99 -18.83 -3.17
C GLY A 191 9.44 -19.59 -1.96
N GLU A 192 10.00 -19.42 -0.76
CA GLU A 192 9.50 -20.07 0.46
C GLU A 192 8.21 -19.40 0.97
N PRO A 193 7.32 -20.15 1.63
CA PRO A 193 6.12 -19.57 2.22
C PRO A 193 6.47 -18.64 3.38
N VAL A 194 5.85 -17.46 3.39
CA VAL A 194 5.97 -16.46 4.46
C VAL A 194 5.27 -16.98 5.71
N PRO A 195 5.96 -17.11 6.86
CA PRO A 195 5.41 -17.75 8.06
C PRO A 195 4.45 -16.84 8.85
N CYS A 196 4.60 -15.53 8.75
CA CYS A 196 3.81 -14.55 9.50
C CYS A 196 3.64 -13.24 8.72
N ASP A 197 2.55 -12.54 9.02
CA ASP A 197 2.27 -11.22 8.47
C ASP A 197 3.26 -10.20 9.06
N GLY A 198 3.71 -9.23 8.26
CA GLY A 198 4.55 -8.17 8.78
C GLY A 198 5.51 -7.56 7.79
N ILE A 199 6.51 -6.87 8.33
CA ILE A 199 7.50 -6.13 7.55
C ILE A 199 8.78 -6.96 7.46
N TRP A 200 9.25 -7.15 6.23
CA TRP A 200 10.41 -7.96 5.89
C TRP A 200 11.44 -7.13 5.15
N GLU A 201 12.71 -7.41 5.39
CA GLU A 201 13.83 -6.75 4.72
C GLU A 201 14.65 -7.72 3.86
N PRO A 202 15.04 -7.32 2.64
CA PRO A 202 15.93 -8.13 1.82
C PRO A 202 17.36 -7.99 2.35
N VAL A 203 18.01 -9.12 2.61
CA VAL A 203 19.35 -9.18 3.19
C VAL A 203 20.27 -10.17 2.47
N LYS A 204 21.55 -9.82 2.44
CA LYS A 204 22.64 -10.77 2.23
C LYS A 204 23.10 -11.26 3.59
N ILE A 205 23.04 -12.59 3.80
CA ILE A 205 23.59 -13.22 5.00
C ILE A 205 25.11 -13.21 4.90
N GLU A 206 25.76 -12.64 5.92
CA GLU A 206 27.21 -12.67 6.07
C GLU A 206 27.56 -13.77 7.06
N TYR A 207 28.44 -14.68 6.64
CA TYR A 207 28.87 -15.81 7.45
C TYR A 207 30.28 -15.57 7.97
N ASN A 208 30.55 -16.09 9.17
CA ASN A 208 31.93 -16.33 9.59
C ASN A 208 32.52 -17.47 8.74
N HIS A 209 33.83 -17.45 8.56
CA HIS A 209 34.54 -18.42 7.75
C HIS A 209 35.66 -19.08 8.53
N LYS A 210 35.67 -20.42 8.57
CA LYS A 210 36.83 -21.23 8.97
C LYS A 210 37.63 -21.62 7.74
N LEU A 211 38.96 -21.61 7.87
CA LEU A 211 39.90 -21.93 6.78
C LEU A 211 39.58 -21.17 5.48
N LEU A 212 39.10 -19.92 5.61
CA LEU A 212 38.71 -19.00 4.52
C LEU A 212 37.55 -19.45 3.59
N VAL A 213 37.11 -20.71 3.63
CA VAL A 213 36.08 -21.21 2.70
C VAL A 213 34.86 -21.87 3.39
N ILE A 214 35.01 -22.34 4.63
CA ILE A 214 33.93 -23.06 5.32
C ILE A 214 33.05 -22.06 6.05
N LYS A 215 31.81 -21.87 5.58
CA LYS A 215 30.79 -21.07 6.28
C LYS A 215 30.47 -21.71 7.62
N THR A 216 30.53 -20.94 8.70
CA THR A 216 30.14 -21.37 10.03
C THR A 216 28.85 -20.66 10.45
N ASP A 217 28.88 -19.97 11.58
CA ASP A 217 27.83 -19.13 12.12
C ASP A 217 27.59 -17.86 11.30
N ILE A 218 26.37 -17.32 11.41
CA ILE A 218 26.01 -16.04 10.80
C ILE A 218 26.73 -14.92 11.57
N ARG A 219 27.55 -14.15 10.85
CA ARG A 219 28.23 -12.97 11.37
C ARG A 219 27.31 -11.76 11.44
N GLY A 220 26.40 -11.65 10.46
CA GLY A 220 25.51 -10.50 10.36
C GLY A 220 24.72 -10.50 9.06
N PHE A 221 24.06 -9.37 8.83
CA PHE A 221 23.21 -9.16 7.66
C PHE A 221 23.55 -7.83 7.01
N LYS A 222 23.70 -7.85 5.69
CA LYS A 222 23.82 -6.63 4.90
C LYS A 222 22.49 -6.38 4.20
N ASN A 223 21.84 -5.26 4.54
CA ASN A 223 20.63 -4.82 3.86
C ASN A 223 20.88 -4.66 2.34
N GLN A 224 19.98 -5.22 1.55
CA GLN A 224 20.07 -5.26 0.09
C GLN A 224 19.05 -4.38 -0.62
N GLY A 225 18.14 -3.73 0.11
CA GLY A 225 17.04 -2.96 -0.45
C GLY A 225 16.05 -2.53 0.62
N ALA A 226 14.88 -2.11 0.18
CA ALA A 226 13.90 -1.49 1.05
C ALA A 226 12.88 -2.49 1.63
N PHE A 227 12.17 -2.08 2.69
CA PHE A 227 11.22 -2.93 3.42
C PHE A 227 9.99 -3.29 2.58
N ASN A 228 9.45 -4.49 2.75
CA ASN A 228 8.20 -4.90 2.13
C ASN A 228 7.26 -5.47 3.20
N TYR A 229 5.96 -5.24 3.05
CA TYR A 229 4.95 -5.90 3.87
C TYR A 229 4.57 -7.23 3.20
N PHE A 230 4.65 -8.34 3.92
CA PHE A 230 4.22 -9.65 3.43
C PHE A 230 3.05 -10.20 4.23
N ILE A 231 2.22 -10.97 3.53
CA ILE A 231 1.06 -11.66 4.08
C ILE A 231 1.43 -13.12 4.29
N ARG A 232 1.12 -13.68 5.47
CA ARG A 232 1.35 -15.09 5.78
C ARG A 232 0.76 -16.00 4.70
N GLY A 233 1.54 -17.01 4.31
CA GLY A 233 1.15 -18.02 3.33
C GLY A 233 1.45 -17.64 1.87
N MET A 234 1.79 -16.38 1.57
CA MET A 234 2.32 -16.03 0.25
C MET A 234 3.74 -16.59 0.07
N ASN A 235 4.19 -16.73 -1.17
CA ASN A 235 5.61 -17.04 -1.42
C ASN A 235 6.45 -15.77 -1.40
N ALA A 236 7.59 -15.82 -0.72
CA ALA A 236 8.53 -14.72 -0.66
C ALA A 236 9.00 -14.32 -2.08
N PRO A 237 8.91 -13.04 -2.45
CA PRO A 237 9.18 -12.62 -3.81
C PRO A 237 10.68 -12.52 -4.15
N LEU A 238 10.97 -12.41 -5.44
CA LEU A 238 12.25 -11.95 -5.97
C LEU A 238 12.48 -10.49 -5.59
N GLN A 239 13.74 -10.08 -5.53
CA GLN A 239 14.13 -8.69 -5.34
C GLN A 239 14.50 -8.05 -6.68
N THR A 240 14.03 -6.84 -6.95
CA THR A 240 14.57 -5.99 -8.03
C THR A 240 15.89 -5.34 -7.59
N TYR A 241 16.85 -5.20 -8.50
CA TYR A 241 18.10 -4.47 -8.29
C TYR A 241 18.48 -3.64 -9.53
N LEU A 242 19.17 -2.51 -9.34
CA LEU A 242 19.72 -1.71 -10.44
C LEU A 242 20.97 -2.38 -11.03
N ASP A 243 21.06 -2.38 -12.35
CA ASP A 243 22.21 -2.89 -13.09
C ASP A 243 22.30 -2.19 -14.46
N ASP A 244 23.21 -1.22 -14.56
CA ASP A 244 23.41 -0.42 -15.78
C ASP A 244 23.98 -1.24 -16.95
N LEU A 245 24.42 -2.48 -16.70
CA LEU A 245 24.86 -3.41 -17.76
C LEU A 245 23.68 -4.12 -18.43
N LEU A 246 22.50 -4.12 -17.81
CA LEU A 246 21.28 -4.66 -18.41
C LEU A 246 20.61 -3.61 -19.28
N GLU A 247 20.07 -4.02 -20.43
CA GLU A 247 19.36 -3.11 -21.36
C GLU A 247 18.21 -2.34 -20.68
N ALA A 248 17.52 -2.99 -19.73
CA ALA A 248 16.45 -2.39 -18.95
C ALA A 248 16.93 -1.52 -17.77
N GLY A 249 18.22 -1.52 -17.43
CA GLY A 249 18.80 -0.84 -16.27
C GLY A 249 18.49 -1.49 -14.91
N PHE A 250 17.77 -2.61 -14.89
CA PHE A 250 17.46 -3.37 -13.67
C PHE A 250 17.31 -4.87 -13.94
N GLY A 251 17.46 -5.67 -12.89
CA GLY A 251 17.30 -7.12 -12.91
C GLY A 251 16.57 -7.66 -11.69
N TYR A 252 16.35 -8.98 -11.67
CA TYR A 252 15.70 -9.70 -10.57
C TYR A 252 16.64 -10.75 -9.99
N ARG A 253 16.65 -10.91 -8.66
CA ARG A 253 17.48 -11.89 -7.97
C ARG A 253 16.76 -12.57 -6.82
N ASP A 254 17.21 -13.79 -6.52
CA ASP A 254 16.92 -14.44 -5.25
C ASP A 254 17.56 -13.67 -4.10
N VAL A 255 16.85 -13.58 -2.99
CA VAL A 255 17.31 -12.93 -1.76
C VAL A 255 16.86 -13.72 -0.54
N HIS A 256 17.47 -13.42 0.60
CA HIS A 256 16.91 -13.82 1.89
C HIS A 256 16.10 -12.66 2.44
N TRP A 257 14.89 -12.93 2.88
CA TRP A 257 14.04 -11.98 3.57
C TRP A 257 14.13 -12.24 5.06
N ARG A 258 14.53 -11.22 5.82
CA ARG A 258 14.55 -11.26 7.28
C ARG A 258 13.34 -10.52 7.82
N LEU A 259 12.64 -11.12 8.78
CA LEU A 259 11.55 -10.44 9.46
C LEU A 259 12.11 -9.25 10.26
N VAL A 260 11.51 -8.08 10.12
CA VAL A 260 11.83 -6.89 10.91
C VAL A 260 10.80 -6.71 12.01
N TRP A 261 9.54 -6.97 11.68
CA TRP A 261 8.43 -6.80 12.60
C TRP A 261 7.27 -7.71 12.20
N GLU A 262 6.81 -8.50 13.16
CA GLU A 262 5.61 -9.32 13.03
C GLU A 262 4.38 -8.46 13.33
N ASP A 263 3.45 -8.40 12.38
CA ASP A 263 2.19 -7.68 12.59
C ASP A 263 1.19 -8.57 13.33
N THR A 264 1.23 -8.51 14.66
CA THR A 264 0.29 -9.20 15.55
C THR A 264 -0.87 -8.31 16.00
N ARG A 265 -0.98 -7.09 15.46
CA ARG A 265 -2.05 -6.16 15.87
C ARG A 265 -3.42 -6.74 15.55
N TYR A 266 -4.34 -6.55 16.49
CA TYR A 266 -5.75 -6.95 16.43
C TYR A 266 -6.01 -8.47 16.50
N CYS A 267 -4.97 -9.30 16.62
CA CYS A 267 -5.13 -10.75 16.83
C CYS A 267 -5.77 -11.08 18.20
N ASP A 268 -5.72 -10.16 19.15
CA ASP A 268 -6.40 -10.23 20.45
C ASP A 268 -7.80 -9.58 20.44
N GLY A 269 -8.26 -9.12 19.27
CA GLY A 269 -9.52 -8.41 19.10
C GLY A 269 -9.50 -6.95 19.55
N ILE A 270 -8.33 -6.40 19.89
CA ILE A 270 -8.18 -5.01 20.34
C ILE A 270 -7.53 -4.17 19.25
N ILE A 271 -8.16 -3.04 18.91
CA ILE A 271 -7.56 -2.01 18.06
C ILE A 271 -6.80 -1.03 18.99
N PRO A 272 -5.45 -0.99 18.97
CA PRO A 272 -4.67 -0.05 19.75
C PRO A 272 -4.91 1.40 19.29
N ASP A 273 -4.40 2.36 20.08
CA ASP A 273 -4.35 3.76 19.64
C ASP A 273 -3.36 3.91 18.48
N GLU A 274 -3.87 4.34 17.34
CA GLU A 274 -3.13 4.56 16.09
C GLU A 274 -3.16 6.04 15.68
N SER A 275 -3.52 6.93 16.61
CA SER A 275 -3.61 8.38 16.37
C SER A 275 -2.29 8.97 15.89
N GLU A 276 -1.15 8.40 16.31
CA GLU A 276 0.17 8.82 15.87
C GLU A 276 0.38 8.72 14.36
N TYR A 277 -0.36 7.86 13.65
CA TYR A 277 -0.28 7.72 12.19
C TYR A 277 -0.94 8.88 11.42
N PHE A 278 -1.65 9.77 12.12
CA PHE A 278 -2.49 10.80 11.51
C PHE A 278 -2.43 12.14 12.26
N LEU A 279 -1.19 12.61 12.51
CA LEU A 279 -0.87 13.93 13.08
C LEU A 279 -1.32 15.10 12.19
#